data_AF-A0A142CX52-F1
#
_entry.id   AF-A0A142CX52-F1
#
_cell.length_a   1.000
_cell.length_b   1.000
_cell.length_c   1.000
_cell.angle_alpha   90.00
_cell.angle_beta   90.00
_cell.angle_gamma   90.00
#
_symmetry.space_group_name_H-M   'P 1'
#
loop_
_entity.id
_entity.type
_entity.pdbx_description
1 polymer ?
#
loop_
_entity_poly.entity_id
_entity_poly.type
_entity_poly.pdbx_seq_one_letter_code
_entity_poly.pdbx_strand_id
1 'polypeptide(L)'
;MNSPPDRPLEYLGLYPKEVSGGNRRKVAILGAILMDADVTVLNEPFTGLDSDSIEALLALISELKDKGKAFMIVSHQLDELFRIADRVYVLSGRPAIVKKVIGREEIGKGAV
;
A
#
# COMPACT_ATOMS: atom_id res chain seq x y z
N MET A 1 5.58 -7.70 -19.11
CA MET A 1 5.97 -6.38 -19.65
C MET A 1 4.83 -5.41 -19.35
N ASN A 2 4.64 -5.09 -18.07
CA ASN A 2 3.73 -4.03 -17.63
C ASN A 2 4.64 -2.93 -17.08
N SER A 3 5.07 -2.04 -17.98
CA SER A 3 5.79 -0.83 -17.60
C SER A 3 4.92 0.03 -16.67
N PRO A 4 5.53 0.91 -15.84
CA PRO A 4 4.80 1.90 -15.06
C PRO A 4 3.83 2.73 -15.93
N PRO A 5 2.86 3.46 -15.32
CA PRO A 5 1.85 4.20 -16.06
C PRO A 5 2.46 5.46 -16.67
N ASP A 6 3.20 5.31 -17.77
CA ASP A 6 3.89 6.41 -18.46
C ASP A 6 2.91 7.39 -19.13
N ARG A 7 1.59 7.11 -19.10
CA ARG A 7 0.56 7.92 -19.76
C ARG A 7 -0.73 8.03 -18.93
N PRO A 8 -0.73 8.82 -17.83
CA PRO A 8 -1.94 9.07 -17.03
C PRO A 8 -3.10 9.63 -17.86
N LEU A 9 -2.78 10.37 -18.93
CA LEU A 9 -3.76 10.99 -19.83
C LEU A 9 -4.57 9.96 -20.65
N GLU A 10 -4.06 8.74 -20.86
CA GLU A 10 -4.79 7.70 -21.60
C GLU A 10 -6.02 7.16 -20.85
N TYR A 11 -6.10 7.40 -19.54
CA TYR A 11 -7.28 7.02 -18.75
C TYR A 11 -8.35 8.12 -18.74
N LEU A 12 -8.06 9.32 -19.26
CA LEU A 12 -9.03 10.41 -19.29
C LEU A 12 -10.16 10.08 -20.26
N GLY A 13 -11.38 9.97 -19.73
CA GLY A 13 -12.58 9.64 -20.50
C GLY A 13 -12.96 8.16 -20.53
N LEU A 14 -12.15 7.29 -19.90
CA LEU A 14 -12.51 5.88 -19.72
C LEU A 14 -13.42 5.69 -18.50
N TYR A 15 -14.42 4.83 -18.63
CA TYR A 15 -15.17 4.30 -17.50
C TYR A 15 -14.32 3.27 -16.73
N PRO A 16 -14.51 3.09 -15.42
CA PRO A 16 -13.73 2.13 -14.62
C PRO A 16 -13.69 0.72 -15.23
N LYS A 17 -14.80 0.26 -15.82
CA LYS A 17 -14.90 -1.05 -16.48
C LYS A 17 -13.95 -1.24 -17.67
N GLU A 18 -13.50 -0.15 -18.27
CA GLU A 18 -12.62 -0.13 -19.46
C GLU A 18 -11.13 -0.10 -19.07
N VAL A 19 -10.83 0.14 -17.79
CA VAL A 19 -9.47 0.13 -17.24
C VAL A 19 -9.13 -1.27 -16.74
N SER A 20 -7.88 -1.74 -16.88
CA SER A 20 -7.47 -3.04 -16.32
C SER A 20 -7.67 -3.09 -14.80
N GLY A 21 -7.86 -4.28 -14.22
CA GLY A 21 -8.08 -4.42 -12.77
C GLY A 21 -6.96 -3.82 -11.92
N GLY A 22 -5.70 -4.07 -12.31
CA GLY A 22 -4.53 -3.48 -11.64
C GLY A 22 -4.52 -1.96 -11.74
N ASN A 23 -4.78 -1.39 -12.93
CA ASN A 23 -4.80 0.06 -13.11
C ASN A 23 -5.98 0.73 -12.38
N ARG A 24 -7.16 0.09 -12.32
CA ARG A 24 -8.26 0.57 -11.46
C ARG A 24 -7.83 0.67 -10.01
N ARG A 25 -7.07 -0.32 -9.51
CA ARG A 25 -6.56 -0.32 -8.13
C ARG A 25 -5.55 0.81 -7.91
N LYS A 26 -4.61 1.01 -8.85
CA LYS A 26 -3.67 2.14 -8.82
C LYS A 26 -4.42 3.48 -8.74
N VAL A 27 -5.42 3.70 -9.60
CA VAL A 27 -6.24 4.92 -9.60
C VAL A 27 -6.99 5.10 -8.27
N ALA A 28 -7.58 4.05 -7.71
CA ALA A 28 -8.28 4.14 -6.43
C ALA A 28 -7.33 4.47 -5.26
N ILE A 29 -6.16 3.86 -5.21
CA ILE A 29 -5.13 4.15 -4.19
C ILE A 29 -4.64 5.59 -4.32
N LEU A 30 -4.31 6.03 -5.55
CA LEU A 30 -3.90 7.41 -5.81
C LEU A 30 -5.00 8.41 -5.44
N GLY A 31 -6.27 8.09 -5.76
CA GLY A 31 -7.41 8.91 -5.37
C GLY A 31 -7.53 9.09 -3.85
N ALA A 32 -7.30 8.02 -3.08
CA ALA A 32 -7.29 8.10 -1.61
C ALA A 32 -6.11 8.97 -1.08
N ILE A 33 -4.92 8.82 -1.66
CA ILE A 33 -3.73 9.60 -1.30
C ILE A 33 -3.93 11.10 -1.62
N LEU A 34 -4.54 11.41 -2.76
CA LEU A 34 -4.80 12.78 -3.22
C LEU A 34 -5.82 13.53 -2.34
N MET A 35 -6.53 12.86 -1.44
CA MET A 35 -7.39 13.53 -0.45
C MET A 35 -6.58 14.29 0.63
N ASP A 36 -5.26 14.12 0.65
CA ASP A 36 -4.32 14.80 1.56
C ASP A 36 -4.65 14.63 3.06
N ALA A 37 -5.27 13.51 3.42
CA ALA A 37 -5.59 13.19 4.81
C ALA A 37 -4.32 12.99 5.66
N ASP A 38 -4.36 13.40 6.92
CA ASP A 38 -3.26 13.15 7.87
C ASP A 38 -3.04 11.65 8.13
N VAL A 39 -4.11 10.86 8.05
CA VAL A 39 -4.09 9.41 8.18
C VAL A 39 -4.83 8.77 7.01
N THR A 40 -4.14 7.93 6.25
CA THR A 40 -4.72 7.16 5.15
C THR A 40 -4.79 5.68 5.51
N VAL A 41 -5.95 5.04 5.30
CA VAL A 41 -6.14 3.61 5.53
C VAL A 41 -6.23 2.87 4.20
N LEU A 42 -5.36 1.87 4.01
CA LEU A 42 -5.31 1.06 2.79
C LEU A 42 -5.59 -0.40 3.11
N ASN A 43 -6.66 -0.95 2.51
CA ASN A 43 -7.02 -2.36 2.65
C ASN A 43 -6.51 -3.17 1.45
N GLU A 44 -5.60 -4.09 1.71
CA GLU A 44 -4.92 -4.95 0.74
C GLU A 44 -4.33 -4.20 -0.46
N PRO A 45 -3.59 -3.09 -0.28
CA PRO A 45 -3.21 -2.23 -1.41
C PRO A 45 -2.34 -2.93 -2.47
N PHE A 46 -1.54 -3.91 -2.08
CA PHE A 46 -0.57 -4.56 -2.97
C PHE A 46 -1.21 -5.62 -3.89
N THR A 47 -2.37 -6.18 -3.52
CA THR A 47 -2.96 -7.30 -4.26
C THR A 47 -3.31 -6.91 -5.70
N GLY A 48 -2.79 -7.67 -6.67
CA GLY A 48 -3.08 -7.44 -8.09
C GLY A 48 -2.28 -6.27 -8.72
N LEU A 49 -1.27 -5.76 -8.01
CA LEU A 49 -0.24 -4.91 -8.59
C LEU A 49 0.95 -5.77 -9.05
N ASP A 50 1.61 -5.32 -10.12
CA ASP A 50 2.92 -5.83 -10.53
C ASP A 50 4.04 -5.29 -9.61
N SER A 51 5.22 -5.93 -9.64
CA SER A 51 6.34 -5.58 -8.77
C SER A 51 6.74 -4.10 -8.90
N ASP A 52 6.84 -3.58 -10.13
CA ASP A 52 7.22 -2.17 -10.38
C ASP A 52 6.22 -1.19 -9.76
N SER A 53 4.93 -1.54 -9.77
CA SER A 53 3.87 -0.73 -9.16
C SER A 53 3.85 -0.80 -7.64
N ILE A 54 4.23 -1.95 -7.07
CA ILE A 54 4.45 -2.09 -5.64
C ILE A 54 5.62 -1.20 -5.22
N GLU A 55 6.75 -1.24 -5.93
CA GLU A 55 7.90 -0.37 -5.67
C GLU A 55 7.52 1.10 -5.70
N ALA A 56 6.80 1.54 -6.74
CA ALA A 56 6.35 2.92 -6.87
C ALA A 56 5.42 3.34 -5.71
N LEU A 57 4.52 2.45 -5.28
CA LEU A 57 3.63 2.72 -4.15
C LEU A 57 4.40 2.83 -2.84
N LEU A 58 5.35 1.92 -2.58
CA LEU A 58 6.16 1.96 -1.35
C LEU A 58 7.02 3.22 -1.29
N ALA A 59 7.62 3.63 -2.41
CA ALA A 59 8.39 4.88 -2.51
C ALA A 59 7.51 6.10 -2.23
N LEU A 60 6.32 6.17 -2.83
CA LEU A 60 5.36 7.25 -2.59
C LEU A 60 4.93 7.32 -1.13
N ILE A 61 4.59 6.18 -0.51
CA ILE A 61 4.23 6.12 0.91
C ILE A 61 5.39 6.62 1.78
N SER A 62 6.63 6.22 1.48
CA SER A 62 7.81 6.69 2.21
C SER A 62 7.97 8.20 2.15
N GLU A 63 7.86 8.81 0.96
CA GLU A 63 7.95 10.25 0.79
C GLU A 63 6.86 11.00 1.58
N LEU A 64 5.63 10.48 1.56
CA LEU A 64 4.52 11.09 2.29
C LEU A 64 4.66 10.94 3.80
N LYS A 65 5.22 9.82 4.27
CA LYS A 65 5.58 9.63 5.69
C LYS A 65 6.61 10.66 6.15
N ASP A 66 7.62 10.93 5.33
CA ASP A 66 8.64 11.95 5.63
C ASP A 66 8.04 13.37 5.70
N LYS A 67 6.90 13.59 5.03
CA LYS A 67 6.09 14.81 5.12
C LYS A 67 5.10 14.81 6.30
N GLY A 68 5.18 13.84 7.21
CA GLY A 68 4.35 13.76 8.41
C GLY A 68 2.99 13.07 8.23
N LYS A 69 2.74 12.43 7.08
CA LYS A 69 1.50 11.66 6.85
C LYS A 69 1.60 10.26 7.48
N ALA A 70 0.49 9.74 7.99
CA ALA A 70 0.42 8.40 8.55
C ALA A 70 -0.37 7.45 7.65
N PHE A 71 0.05 6.18 7.62
CA PHE A 71 -0.60 5.12 6.86
C PHE A 71 -0.92 3.93 7.76
N MET A 72 -2.17 3.46 7.72
CA MET A 72 -2.57 2.17 8.28
C MET A 72 -2.83 1.20 7.13
N ILE A 73 -1.98 0.19 6.99
CA ILE A 73 -2.09 -0.81 5.93
C ILE A 73 -2.58 -2.12 6.54
N VAL A 74 -3.66 -2.66 5.98
CA VAL A 74 -4.14 -4.02 6.28
C VAL A 74 -3.71 -4.91 5.13
N SER A 75 -2.83 -5.87 5.38
CA SER A 75 -2.47 -6.87 4.38
C SER A 75 -1.94 -8.15 5.02
N HIS A 76 -2.00 -9.23 4.26
CA HIS A 76 -1.33 -10.50 4.54
C HIS A 76 0.03 -10.64 3.81
N GLN A 77 0.41 -9.66 3.00
CA GLN A 77 1.67 -9.63 2.25
C GLN A 77 2.78 -9.00 3.12
N LEU A 78 3.48 -9.84 3.87
CA LEU A 78 4.42 -9.41 4.92
C LEU A 78 5.68 -8.74 4.38
N ASP A 79 6.19 -9.17 3.23
CA ASP A 79 7.43 -8.66 2.65
C ASP A 79 7.31 -7.17 2.35
N GLU A 80 6.20 -6.73 1.75
CA GLU A 80 5.89 -5.33 1.47
C GLU A 80 5.64 -4.53 2.75
N LEU A 81 4.95 -5.12 3.73
CA LEU A 81 4.69 -4.48 5.02
C LEU A 81 6.00 -4.19 5.76
N PHE A 82 6.90 -5.16 5.85
CA PHE A 82 8.17 -5.01 6.56
C PHE A 82 9.09 -3.97 5.91
N ARG A 83 8.94 -3.71 4.62
CA ARG A 83 9.72 -2.69 3.93
C ARG A 83 9.32 -1.26 4.28
N ILE A 84 8.07 -1.03 4.72
CA ILE A 84 7.53 0.33 4.90
C ILE A 84 6.99 0.62 6.31
N ALA A 85 6.63 -0.40 7.07
CA ALA A 85 5.99 -0.25 8.36
C ALA A 85 6.98 0.13 9.47
N ASP A 86 6.59 1.08 10.32
CA ASP A 86 7.28 1.34 11.58
C ASP A 86 6.86 0.34 12.67
N ARG A 87 5.64 -0.19 12.56
CA ARG A 87 5.05 -1.18 13.46
C ARG A 87 4.13 -2.11 12.69
N VAL A 88 4.16 -3.40 13.02
CA VAL A 88 3.24 -4.42 12.47
C VAL A 88 2.45 -5.06 13.60
N TYR A 89 1.12 -5.05 13.49
CA TYR A 89 0.22 -5.69 14.43
C TYR A 89 -0.26 -7.02 13.85
N VAL A 90 0.11 -8.12 14.48
CA VAL A 90 -0.35 -9.46 14.10
C VAL A 90 -1.67 -9.74 14.80
N LEU A 91 -2.74 -9.89 14.03
CA LEU A 91 -4.08 -10.16 14.53
C LEU A 91 -4.43 -11.64 14.34
N SER A 92 -5.11 -12.25 15.32
CA SER A 92 -5.74 -13.57 15.14
C SER A 92 -6.96 -13.76 16.04
N GLY A 93 -7.72 -14.84 15.84
CA GLY A 93 -8.92 -15.14 16.62
C GLY A 93 -10.21 -14.49 16.08
N ARG A 94 -11.35 -14.83 16.70
CA ARG A 94 -12.67 -14.24 16.43
C ARG A 94 -13.40 -14.00 17.77
N PRO A 95 -13.66 -12.74 18.17
CA PRO A 95 -13.22 -11.49 17.52
C PRO A 95 -11.70 -11.37 17.43
N ALA A 96 -11.21 -10.55 16.49
CA ALA A 96 -9.79 -10.38 16.26
C ALA A 96 -9.09 -9.77 17.49
N ILE A 97 -7.96 -10.35 17.88
CA ILE A 97 -7.12 -9.88 18.99
C ILE A 97 -5.68 -9.70 18.52
N VAL A 98 -5.00 -8.68 19.05
CA VAL A 98 -3.57 -8.47 18.81
C VAL A 98 -2.79 -9.57 19.53
N LYS A 99 -2.10 -10.41 18.76
CA LYS A 99 -1.24 -11.47 19.27
C LYS A 99 0.20 -11.03 19.44
N LYS A 100 0.66 -10.16 18.55
CA LYS A 100 2.02 -9.65 18.54
C LYS A 100 2.03 -8.24 17.98
N VAL A 101 2.90 -7.42 18.54
CA VAL A 101 3.27 -6.13 17.96
C VAL A 101 4.76 -6.22 17.66
N ILE A 102 5.13 -5.97 16.40
CA ILE A 102 6.52 -6.00 15.94
C ILE A 102 6.92 -4.55 15.68
N GLY A 103 7.97 -4.09 16.36
CA GLY A 103 8.53 -2.76 16.15
C GLY A 103 9.63 -2.73 15.08
N ARG A 104 9.99 -1.53 14.62
CA ARG A 104 11.00 -1.30 13.58
C ARG A 104 12.34 -2.01 13.81
N GLU A 105 12.79 -2.12 15.07
CA GLU A 105 14.04 -2.80 15.42
C GLU A 105 14.02 -4.32 15.20
N GLU A 106 12.83 -4.93 15.27
CA GLU A 106 12.64 -6.37 15.03
C GLU A 106 12.38 -6.65 13.55
N ILE A 107 11.71 -5.74 12.84
CA ILE A 107 11.45 -5.84 11.39
C ILE A 107 12.76 -5.93 10.60
N GLY A 108 13.76 -5.11 10.94
CA GLY A 108 15.05 -5.06 10.24
C GLY A 108 16.00 -6.24 10.49
N LYS A 109 15.66 -7.16 11.40
CA LYS A 109 16.54 -8.29 11.77
C LYS A 109 16.22 -9.59 11.02
N GLY A 110 15.29 -9.59 10.07
CA GLY A 110 14.93 -10.78 9.30
C GLY A 110 14.30 -11.89 10.16
N ALA A 111 13.54 -11.53 11.19
CA ALA A 111 12.88 -12.48 12.08
C ALA A 111 11.46 -12.81 11.57
N VAL A 112 11.39 -13.67 10.56
CA VAL A 112 10.26 -14.60 10.35
C VAL A 112 10.82 -16.00 10.16
#